data_AF-A0A4S4E4P9-F1
#
_entry.id   AF-A0A4S4E4P9-F1
#
_cell.length_a   1.000
_cell.length_b   1.000
_cell.length_c   1.000
_cell.angle_alpha   90.00
_cell.angle_beta   90.00
_cell.angle_gamma   90.00
#
_symmetry.space_group_name_H-M   'P 1'
#
loop_
_entity.id
_entity.type
_entity.pdbx_description
1 polymer ?
#
loop_
_entity_poly.entity_id
_entity_poly.type
_entity_poly.pdbx_seq_one_letter_code
_entity_poly.pdbx_strand_id
1 'polypeptide(L)'
;MEATKERGLLASWCPQEQVLDHPSIGEFLTHSGWNSTLESISSGVPMVCWPFSADQQTNCWHCCTQWGIGMEIDNDVKKDEVESLVRELMVGGKGKEMKKKAMEWKRLAQEATESSSGSSFLNLDKVVNKVLLSPKH
;
A
#
# COMPACT_ATOMS: atom_id res chain seq x y z
N MET A 1 22.42 15.30 -7.19
CA MET A 1 21.71 15.49 -5.91
C MET A 1 21.54 16.94 -5.49
N GLU A 2 22.36 17.90 -5.96
CA GLU A 2 22.24 19.30 -5.53
C GLU A 2 20.83 19.91 -5.77
N ALA A 3 20.15 19.54 -6.86
CA ALA A 3 18.78 20.01 -7.13
C ALA A 3 17.71 19.57 -6.09
N THR A 4 18.00 18.56 -5.26
CA THR A 4 17.07 17.98 -4.28
C THR A 4 17.60 18.01 -2.85
N LYS A 5 18.73 18.68 -2.58
CA LYS A 5 19.48 18.56 -1.32
C LYS A 5 18.70 18.91 -0.05
N GLU A 6 17.76 19.84 -0.14
CA GLU A 6 16.93 20.27 1.00
C GLU A 6 15.53 19.63 1.01
N ARG A 7 15.21 18.80 0.02
CA ARG A 7 13.85 18.28 -0.22
C ARG A 7 13.81 16.76 -0.43
N GLY A 8 14.95 16.09 -0.42
CA GLY A 8 15.06 14.67 -0.70
C GLY A 8 16.17 14.02 0.11
N LEU A 9 15.91 12.80 0.53
CA LEU A 9 16.85 11.90 1.18
C LEU A 9 16.92 10.63 0.34
N LEU A 10 18.12 10.20 -0.03
CA LEU A 10 18.34 8.90 -0.66
C LEU A 10 19.04 7.98 0.34
N ALA A 11 18.42 6.83 0.59
CA ALA A 11 18.98 5.77 1.40
C ALA A 11 18.98 4.46 0.60
N SER A 12 19.96 3.58 0.85
CA SER A 12 19.96 2.23 0.26
C SER A 12 18.91 1.32 0.89
N TRP A 13 18.48 1.63 2.12
CA TRP A 13 17.46 0.92 2.86
C TRP A 13 16.82 1.82 3.91
N CYS A 14 15.55 1.57 4.23
CA CYS A 14 14.85 2.22 5.32
C CYS A 14 13.88 1.23 5.99
N PRO A 15 13.47 1.49 7.25
CA PRO A 15 12.42 0.71 7.89
C PRO A 15 11.05 1.07 7.28
N GLN A 16 10.74 0.49 6.12
CA GLN A 16 9.61 0.87 5.26
C GLN A 16 8.27 0.96 6.02
N GLU A 17 7.95 -0.03 6.86
CA GLU A 17 6.74 -0.02 7.68
C GLU A 17 6.65 1.24 8.57
N GLN A 18 7.73 1.58 9.28
CA GLN A 18 7.78 2.77 10.13
C GLN A 18 7.72 4.06 9.31
N VAL A 19 8.32 4.06 8.12
CA VAL A 19 8.22 5.20 7.20
C VAL A 19 6.77 5.37 6.76
N LEU A 20 6.11 4.32 6.28
CA LEU A 20 4.73 4.39 5.78
C LEU A 20 3.71 4.79 6.86
N ASP A 21 3.90 4.36 8.11
CA ASP A 21 3.02 4.76 9.21
C ASP A 21 3.32 6.18 9.75
N HIS A 22 4.41 6.81 9.30
CA HIS A 22 4.76 8.16 9.73
C HIS A 22 3.77 9.21 9.14
N PRO A 23 3.24 10.13 9.96
CA PRO A 23 2.20 11.08 9.53
C PRO A 23 2.63 12.06 8.42
N SER A 24 3.94 12.22 8.20
CA SER A 24 4.47 13.04 7.11
C SER A 24 4.41 12.37 5.73
N ILE A 25 4.11 11.08 5.64
CA ILE A 25 3.99 10.38 4.36
C ILE A 25 2.64 10.66 3.71
N GLY A 26 2.68 11.28 2.54
CA GLY A 26 1.50 11.57 1.73
C GLY A 26 1.11 10.43 0.79
N GLU A 27 2.10 9.77 0.19
CA GLU A 27 1.91 8.73 -0.82
C GLU A 27 3.10 7.77 -0.88
N PHE A 28 2.94 6.67 -1.61
CA PHE A 28 3.95 5.64 -1.80
C PHE A 28 4.11 5.26 -3.28
N LEU A 29 5.25 5.62 -3.89
CA LEU A 29 5.62 5.10 -5.21
C LEU A 29 6.21 3.70 -5.05
N THR A 30 5.63 2.73 -5.74
CA THR A 30 5.93 1.30 -5.53
C THR A 30 5.71 0.48 -6.79
N HIS A 31 6.37 -0.66 -6.85
CA HIS A 31 6.19 -1.66 -7.90
C HIS A 31 4.94 -2.53 -7.70
N SER A 32 4.14 -2.26 -6.67
CA SER A 32 2.91 -3.00 -6.34
C SER A 32 3.13 -4.48 -6.02
N GLY A 33 4.25 -4.84 -5.41
CA GLY A 33 4.41 -6.16 -4.78
C GLY A 33 3.41 -6.34 -3.62
N TRP A 34 3.02 -7.59 -3.35
CA TRP A 34 1.95 -7.88 -2.38
C TRP A 34 2.23 -7.34 -0.97
N ASN A 35 3.44 -7.54 -0.45
CA ASN A 35 3.79 -7.05 0.90
C ASN A 35 3.74 -5.51 0.98
N SER A 36 4.33 -4.81 0.00
CA SER A 36 4.28 -3.35 -0.07
C SER A 36 2.84 -2.82 -0.22
N THR A 37 2.00 -3.56 -0.93
CA THR A 37 0.57 -3.23 -1.06
C THR A 37 -0.14 -3.34 0.28
N LEU A 38 0.09 -4.44 1.01
CA LEU A 38 -0.48 -4.64 2.35
C LEU A 38 0.01 -3.59 3.35
N GLU A 39 1.31 -3.28 3.37
CA GLU A 39 1.88 -2.25 4.24
C GLU A 39 1.26 -0.87 3.94
N SER A 40 1.05 -0.53 2.67
CA SER A 40 0.39 0.72 2.27
C SER A 40 -1.07 0.77 2.72
N ILE A 41 -1.81 -0.34 2.56
CA ILE A 41 -3.20 -0.48 3.04
C ILE A 41 -3.26 -0.33 4.56
N SER A 42 -2.43 -1.06 5.29
CA SER A 42 -2.35 -1.01 6.76
C SER A 42 -1.90 0.36 7.28
N SER A 43 -1.14 1.11 6.48
CA SER A 43 -0.72 2.48 6.83
C SER A 43 -1.71 3.54 6.37
N GLY A 44 -2.67 3.20 5.51
CA GLY A 44 -3.64 4.15 4.95
C GLY A 44 -2.99 5.14 3.99
N VAL A 45 -1.99 4.69 3.24
CA VAL A 45 -1.21 5.49 2.30
C VAL A 45 -1.62 5.13 0.86
N PRO A 46 -2.01 6.11 0.02
CA PRO A 46 -2.29 5.86 -1.39
C PRO A 46 -1.01 5.65 -2.19
N MET A 47 -1.12 4.98 -3.34
CA MET A 47 0.03 4.45 -4.09
C MET A 47 0.16 5.04 -5.49
N VAL A 48 1.40 5.34 -5.91
CA VAL A 48 1.75 5.46 -7.33
C VAL A 48 2.36 4.12 -7.74
N CYS A 49 1.68 3.39 -8.61
CA CYS A 49 1.98 2.02 -8.98
C CYS A 49 2.82 1.97 -10.27
N TRP A 50 3.91 1.22 -10.26
CA TRP A 50 4.75 0.98 -11.44
C TRP A 50 5.16 -0.49 -11.51
N PRO A 51 4.25 -1.38 -11.96
CA PRO A 51 4.46 -2.82 -11.92
C PRO A 51 5.46 -3.30 -12.99
N PHE A 52 6.21 -4.35 -12.68
CA PHE A 52 7.19 -4.95 -13.61
C PHE A 52 6.92 -6.42 -13.91
N SER A 53 6.65 -7.25 -12.91
CA SER A 53 6.60 -8.73 -13.07
C SER A 53 5.74 -9.45 -12.03
N ALA A 54 5.56 -10.76 -12.22
CA ALA A 54 4.82 -11.63 -11.32
C ALA A 54 3.36 -11.17 -11.09
N ASP A 55 2.98 -10.92 -9.86
CA ASP A 55 1.63 -10.50 -9.44
C ASP A 55 1.45 -8.97 -9.46
N GLN A 56 2.49 -8.22 -9.79
CA GLN A 56 2.50 -6.76 -9.65
C GLN A 56 1.47 -6.07 -10.53
N GLN A 57 1.27 -6.54 -11.77
CA GLN A 57 0.23 -6.00 -12.65
C GLN A 57 -1.17 -6.25 -12.10
N THR A 58 -1.41 -7.42 -11.51
CA THR A 58 -2.69 -7.75 -10.87
C THR A 58 -2.95 -6.87 -9.66
N ASN A 59 -1.96 -6.71 -8.79
CA ASN A 59 -2.06 -5.85 -7.61
C ASN A 59 -2.27 -4.38 -8.00
N CYS A 60 -1.52 -3.88 -9.00
CA CYS A 60 -1.70 -2.55 -9.58
C CYS A 60 -3.15 -2.35 -10.05
N TRP A 61 -3.68 -3.29 -10.83
CA TRP A 61 -5.06 -3.24 -11.30
C TRP A 61 -6.07 -3.17 -10.16
N HIS A 62 -5.88 -3.96 -9.09
CA HIS A 62 -6.74 -3.89 -7.90
C HIS A 62 -6.65 -2.53 -7.19
N CYS A 63 -5.44 -2.01 -6.98
CA CYS A 63 -5.22 -0.69 -6.38
C CYS A 63 -5.92 0.43 -7.18
N CYS A 64 -5.79 0.40 -8.50
CA CYS A 64 -6.32 1.44 -9.38
C CYS A 64 -7.83 1.33 -9.60
N THR A 65 -8.38 0.11 -9.71
CA THR A 65 -9.77 -0.09 -10.16
C THR A 65 -10.74 -0.53 -9.06
N GLN A 66 -10.34 -1.42 -8.16
CA GLN A 66 -11.24 -2.02 -7.17
C GLN A 66 -11.21 -1.27 -5.85
N TRP A 67 -10.00 -1.04 -5.33
CA TRP A 67 -9.81 -0.37 -4.05
C TRP A 67 -9.80 1.15 -4.19
N GLY A 68 -9.41 1.65 -5.37
CA GLY A 68 -9.34 3.07 -5.68
C GLY A 68 -8.35 3.81 -4.78
N ILE A 69 -7.21 3.18 -4.50
CA ILE A 69 -6.14 3.71 -3.66
C ILE A 69 -4.85 3.96 -4.44
N GLY A 70 -4.86 3.78 -5.77
CA GLY A 70 -3.65 3.96 -6.57
C GLY A 70 -3.88 4.55 -7.96
N MET A 71 -2.79 5.06 -8.53
CA MET A 71 -2.66 5.48 -9.92
C MET A 71 -1.46 4.76 -10.55
N GLU A 72 -1.58 4.33 -11.81
CA GLU A 72 -0.53 3.62 -12.53
C GLU A 72 0.35 4.58 -13.35
N ILE A 73 1.67 4.34 -13.34
CA ILE A 73 2.62 4.96 -14.27
C ILE A 73 2.64 4.16 -15.57
N ASP A 74 2.61 4.83 -16.72
CA ASP A 74 2.76 4.18 -18.02
C ASP A 74 4.10 3.41 -18.14
N ASN A 75 4.14 2.40 -19.01
CA ASN A 75 5.35 1.63 -19.27
C ASN A 75 6.44 2.47 -19.96
N ASP A 76 6.07 3.47 -20.78
CA ASP A 76 6.98 4.45 -21.37
C ASP A 76 7.20 5.65 -20.43
N VAL A 77 7.91 5.41 -19.32
CA VAL A 77 8.04 6.37 -18.22
C VAL A 77 8.64 7.69 -18.67
N LYS A 78 7.88 8.76 -18.46
CA LYS A 78 8.29 10.15 -18.69
C LYS A 78 8.26 10.96 -17.41
N LYS A 79 9.27 11.81 -17.23
CA LYS A 79 9.41 12.67 -16.04
C LYS A 79 8.13 13.49 -15.77
N ASP A 80 7.57 14.11 -16.80
CA ASP A 80 6.43 15.02 -16.66
C ASP A 80 5.14 14.27 -16.26
N GLU A 81 5.01 13.01 -16.69
CA GLU A 81 3.91 12.13 -16.30
C GLU A 81 4.04 11.74 -14.83
N VAL A 82 5.22 11.29 -14.41
CA VAL A 82 5.49 10.95 -13.01
C VAL A 82 5.26 12.17 -12.10
N GLU A 83 5.73 13.35 -12.49
CA GLU A 83 5.47 14.59 -11.75
C GLU A 83 3.97 14.88 -11.62
N SER A 84 3.19 14.71 -12.69
CA SER A 84 1.75 14.93 -12.69
C SER A 84 1.01 13.98 -11.74
N LEU A 85 1.36 12.69 -11.77
CA LEU A 85 0.78 11.66 -10.89
C LEU A 85 1.07 11.96 -9.41
N VAL A 86 2.34 12.21 -9.08
CA VAL A 86 2.78 12.58 -7.71
C VAL A 86 2.06 13.84 -7.23
N ARG A 87 1.92 14.87 -8.08
CA ARG A 87 1.20 16.10 -7.70
C ARG A 87 -0.28 15.85 -7.47
N GLU A 88 -0.95 15.10 -8.36
CA GLU A 88 -2.37 14.80 -8.22
C GLU A 88 -2.67 14.01 -6.95
N LEU A 89 -1.80 13.06 -6.61
CA LEU A 89 -1.98 12.22 -5.44
C LEU A 89 -1.62 12.96 -4.12
N MET A 90 -0.60 13.83 -4.12
CA MET A 90 -0.23 14.65 -2.96
C MET A 90 -1.22 15.79 -2.63
N VAL A 91 -1.69 16.54 -3.63
CA VAL A 91 -2.48 17.77 -3.40
C VAL A 91 -3.76 17.89 -4.22
N GLY A 92 -3.92 17.04 -5.24
CA GLY A 92 -5.05 17.04 -6.15
C GLY A 92 -6.36 16.53 -5.53
N GLY A 93 -7.44 16.66 -6.31
CA GLY A 93 -8.77 16.24 -5.89
C GLY A 93 -8.87 14.72 -5.79
N LYS A 94 -8.34 14.00 -6.78
CA LYS A 94 -8.34 12.54 -6.80
C LYS A 94 -7.47 12.00 -5.66
N GLY A 95 -6.32 12.61 -5.39
CA GLY A 95 -5.45 12.23 -4.28
C GLY A 95 -6.16 12.26 -2.92
N LYS A 96 -6.94 13.32 -2.66
CA LYS A 96 -7.76 13.43 -1.44
C LYS A 96 -8.82 12.33 -1.35
N GLU A 97 -9.45 11.97 -2.45
CA GLU A 97 -10.43 10.86 -2.50
C GLU A 97 -9.77 9.51 -2.26
N MET A 98 -8.61 9.25 -2.88
CA MET A 98 -7.83 8.03 -2.68
C MET A 98 -7.33 7.92 -1.24
N LYS A 99 -6.88 9.02 -0.62
CA LYS A 99 -6.47 9.03 0.79
C LYS A 99 -7.62 8.64 1.71
N LYS A 100 -8.84 9.13 1.46
CA LYS A 100 -10.04 8.73 2.22
C LYS A 100 -10.31 7.22 2.07
N LYS A 101 -10.22 6.68 0.86
CA LYS A 101 -10.38 5.24 0.60
C LYS A 101 -9.28 4.43 1.28
N ALA A 102 -8.02 4.88 1.22
CA ALA A 102 -6.90 4.20 1.88
C ALA A 102 -7.10 4.14 3.40
N MET A 103 -7.58 5.23 4.03
CA MET A 103 -7.91 5.23 5.46
C MET A 103 -9.08 4.30 5.80
N GLU A 104 -10.07 4.17 4.92
CA GLU A 104 -11.17 3.22 5.09
C GLU A 104 -10.66 1.77 4.99
N TRP A 105 -9.80 1.47 4.02
CA TRP A 105 -9.15 0.16 3.91
C TRP A 105 -8.25 -0.16 5.11
N LYS A 106 -7.53 0.83 5.65
CA LYS A 106 -6.78 0.69 6.92
C LYS A 106 -7.70 0.25 8.06
N ARG A 107 -8.84 0.94 8.23
CA ARG A 107 -9.83 0.60 9.26
C ARG A 107 -10.37 -0.82 9.09
N LEU A 108 -10.76 -1.19 7.87
CA LEU A 108 -11.26 -2.54 7.56
C LEU A 108 -10.20 -3.62 7.80
N ALA A 109 -8.93 -3.36 7.47
CA ALA A 109 -7.84 -4.29 7.74
C ALA A 109 -7.61 -4.48 9.25
N GLN A 110 -7.68 -3.40 10.04
CA GLN A 110 -7.63 -3.46 11.50
C GLN A 110 -8.79 -4.29 12.07
N GLU A 111 -10.03 -4.02 11.63
CA GLU A 111 -11.21 -4.79 12.06
C GLU A 111 -11.14 -6.27 11.69
N ALA A 112 -10.62 -6.60 10.50
CA ALA A 112 -10.45 -7.98 10.08
C ALA A 112 -9.41 -8.73 10.94
N THR A 113 -8.46 -8.02 11.54
CA THR A 113 -7.38 -8.59 12.37
C THR A 113 -7.59 -8.40 13.86
N GLU A 114 -8.67 -7.72 14.26
CA GLU A 114 -9.04 -7.48 15.65
C GLU A 114 -9.13 -8.77 16.45
N SER A 115 -8.60 -8.75 17.66
CA SER A 115 -8.54 -9.95 18.49
C SER A 115 -9.95 -10.41 18.85
N SER A 116 -10.17 -11.73 18.90
CA SER A 116 -11.42 -12.39 19.30
C SER A 116 -12.67 -12.17 18.43
N SER A 117 -12.69 -11.17 17.54
CA SER A 117 -13.85 -10.87 16.69
C SER A 117 -13.52 -10.71 15.20
N GLY A 118 -12.27 -10.42 14.84
CA GLY A 118 -11.83 -10.19 13.48
C GLY A 118 -11.90 -11.46 12.61
N SER A 119 -12.36 -11.30 11.38
CA SER A 119 -12.55 -12.43 10.45
C SER A 119 -11.24 -13.18 10.15
N SER A 120 -10.14 -12.46 9.95
CA SER A 120 -8.81 -13.04 9.70
C SER A 120 -8.25 -13.68 10.97
N PHE A 121 -8.45 -13.08 12.14
CA PHE A 121 -8.06 -13.66 13.42
C PHE A 121 -8.78 -15.01 13.64
N LEU A 122 -10.10 -15.04 13.46
CA LEU A 122 -10.90 -16.26 13.60
C LEU A 122 -10.51 -17.34 12.58
N ASN A 123 -10.09 -16.95 11.38
CA ASN A 123 -9.59 -17.90 10.39
C ASN A 123 -8.24 -18.48 10.80
N LEU A 124 -7.33 -17.66 11.34
CA LEU A 124 -6.06 -18.14 11.87
C LEU A 124 -6.29 -19.08 13.07
N ASP A 125 -7.17 -18.73 14.00
CA ASP A 125 -7.54 -19.57 15.13
C ASP A 125 -8.08 -20.94 14.69
N LYS A 126 -8.93 -20.96 13.64
CA LYS A 126 -9.39 -22.22 13.03
C LYS A 126 -8.23 -23.06 12.48
N VAL A 127 -7.25 -22.44 11.82
CA VAL A 127 -6.07 -23.17 11.31
C VAL A 127 -5.27 -23.76 12.46
N VAL A 128 -5.01 -22.97 13.51
CA VAL A 128 -4.29 -23.44 14.71
C VAL A 128 -5.00 -24.64 15.32
N ASN A 129 -6.30 -24.52 15.59
CA ASN A 129 -7.07 -25.56 16.26
C ASN A 129 -7.28 -26.82 15.41
N LYS A 130 -7.48 -26.68 14.09
CA LYS A 130 -7.80 -27.83 13.22
C LYS A 130 -6.58 -28.50 12.59
N VAL A 131 -5.46 -27.80 12.46
CA VAL A 131 -4.28 -28.32 11.76
C VAL A 131 -3.12 -28.54 12.73
N LEU A 132 -2.83 -27.56 13.59
CA LEU A 132 -1.64 -27.60 14.44
C LEU A 132 -1.89 -28.34 15.76
N LEU A 133 -3.08 -28.16 16.33
CA LEU A 133 -3.47 -28.74 17.62
C LEU A 133 -4.41 -29.95 17.48
N SER A 134 -4.81 -30.31 16.26
CA SER A 134 -5.66 -31.48 16.08
C SER A 134 -4.88 -32.75 16.46
N PRO A 135 -5.52 -33.71 17.16
CA PRO A 135 -4.89 -34.99 17.46
C PRO A 135 -4.48 -35.67 16.15
N LYS A 136 -3.20 -36.05 16.04
CA LYS A 136 -2.75 -36.88 14.93
C LYS A 136 -3.39 -38.26 15.09
N HIS A 137 -4.17 -38.67 14.10
CA HIS A 137 -4.58 -40.07 13.94
C HIS A 137 -3.36 -40.94 13.60
#